data_AF-A0A7J9H6R8-F1
#
_entry.id   AF-A0A7J9H6R8-F1
#
_cell.length_a   1.000
_cell.length_b   1.000
_cell.length_c   1.000
_cell.angle_alpha   90.00
_cell.angle_beta   90.00
_cell.angle_gamma   90.00
#
_symmetry.space_group_name_H-M   'P 1'
#
loop_
_entity.id
_entity.type
_entity.pdbx_description
1 polymer ?
#
loop_
_entity_poly.entity_id
_entity_poly.type
_entity_poly.pdbx_seq_one_letter_code
_entity_poly.pdbx_strand_id
1 'polypeptide(L)'
;MQICNAVAVAKIMNATLILPVLKQDQIWKDQTKFEDIFDVDHFINYLKDDVRIVRDIPERTVKNIPKYAPAQFYIDNVLPRIKEKKIMSLKPFVDRLGYDNVPPEINRLRCRVNYHALKFLPEIEQMSDLLVSRMRNRTGSPNPYMALHLRFEKGMVGLSFCDFVGTREEKARMAEYRQKEWPRRYKNGTHLWQLALQKRKEGRCPLEPGEVAVILRAMGYPKETQIYVASGQVYGGQNRMAPLRNMFPNLASSLFDVLEMQTIFLFFSANLR
;
A
#
# COMPACT_ATOMS: atom_id res chain seq x y z
N MET A 1 5.14 -4.20 -3.00
CA MET A 1 5.17 -4.76 -4.38
C MET A 1 5.72 -3.84 -5.47
N GLN A 2 5.33 -2.55 -5.56
CA GLN A 2 5.76 -1.69 -6.67
C GLN A 2 7.29 -1.55 -6.78
N ILE A 3 8.00 -1.30 -5.67
CA ILE A 3 9.49 -1.22 -5.64
C ILE A 3 10.13 -2.55 -6.05
N CYS A 4 9.60 -3.68 -5.55
CA CYS A 4 10.10 -5.02 -5.89
C CYS A 4 10.00 -5.27 -7.41
N ASN A 5 8.87 -4.89 -8.02
CA ASN A 5 8.68 -4.99 -9.46
C ASN A 5 9.63 -4.04 -10.22
N ALA A 6 9.99 -2.90 -9.64
CA ALA A 6 10.93 -1.95 -10.25
C ALA A 6 12.33 -2.54 -10.35
N VAL A 7 12.83 -3.09 -9.24
CA VAL A 7 14.12 -3.77 -9.20
C VAL A 7 14.13 -4.94 -10.16
N ALA A 8 13.06 -5.73 -10.20
CA ALA A 8 12.90 -6.83 -11.15
C ALA A 8 12.95 -6.35 -12.61
N VAL A 9 12.24 -5.28 -12.96
CA VAL A 9 12.23 -4.70 -14.31
C VAL A 9 13.61 -4.13 -14.67
N ALA A 10 14.31 -3.49 -13.73
CA ALA A 10 15.68 -3.02 -13.94
C ALA A 10 16.63 -4.18 -14.22
N LYS A 11 16.50 -5.29 -13.48
CA LYS A 11 17.26 -6.52 -13.73
C LYS A 11 16.97 -7.11 -15.11
N ILE A 12 15.70 -7.26 -15.47
CA ILE A 12 15.27 -7.79 -16.77
C ILE A 12 15.89 -6.98 -17.91
N MET A 13 15.82 -5.65 -17.83
CA MET A 13 16.34 -4.77 -18.88
C MET A 13 17.86 -4.56 -18.81
N ASN A 14 18.54 -5.10 -17.79
CA ASN A 14 19.92 -4.76 -17.45
C ASN A 14 20.15 -3.23 -17.44
N ALA A 15 19.27 -2.52 -16.73
CA ALA A 15 19.24 -1.07 -16.62
C ALA A 15 19.62 -0.62 -15.20
N THR A 16 20.13 0.60 -15.08
CA THR A 16 20.30 1.27 -13.79
C THR A 16 18.94 1.70 -13.26
N LEU A 17 18.62 1.36 -12.01
CA LEU A 17 17.46 1.85 -11.30
C LEU A 17 17.81 3.17 -10.60
N ILE A 18 16.98 4.18 -10.74
CA ILE A 18 17.08 5.39 -9.93
C ILE A 18 16.20 5.20 -8.70
N LEU A 19 16.68 5.68 -7.56
CA LEU A 19 16.02 5.51 -6.27
C LEU A 19 14.53 5.87 -6.37
N PRO A 20 13.62 5.00 -5.88
CA PRO A 20 12.20 5.24 -5.96
C PRO A 20 11.81 6.54 -5.26
N VAL A 21 11.00 7.36 -5.92
CA VAL A 21 10.39 8.53 -5.28
C VAL A 21 8.97 8.16 -4.88
N LEU A 22 8.70 8.22 -3.58
CA LEU A 22 7.34 8.12 -3.06
C LEU A 22 6.63 9.45 -3.42
N LYS A 23 5.57 9.39 -4.23
CA LYS A 23 4.78 10.58 -4.57
C LYS A 23 3.56 10.69 -3.66
N GLN A 24 3.43 11.86 -3.05
CA GLN A 24 2.22 12.39 -2.42
C GLN A 24 0.95 12.02 -3.19
N ASP A 25 0.08 11.25 -2.53
CA ASP A 25 -1.29 11.05 -2.96
C ASP A 25 -2.08 12.37 -2.76
N GLN A 26 -2.96 12.73 -3.70
CA GLN A 26 -3.80 13.92 -3.58
C GLN A 26 -4.77 13.84 -2.38
N ILE A 27 -5.10 12.62 -1.96
CA ILE A 27 -6.04 12.33 -0.87
C ILE A 27 -5.34 12.47 0.49
N TRP A 28 -4.12 11.96 0.62
CA TRP A 28 -3.43 11.80 1.90
C TRP A 28 -2.46 12.94 2.22
N LYS A 29 -2.04 13.73 1.21
CA LYS A 29 -1.15 14.91 1.35
C LYS A 29 0.17 14.64 2.09
N ASP A 30 0.60 13.40 2.14
CA ASP A 30 1.83 12.99 2.81
C ASP A 30 3.10 13.48 2.09
N GLN A 31 4.09 13.92 2.86
CA GLN A 31 5.38 14.45 2.38
C GLN A 31 6.55 13.52 2.66
N THR A 32 6.32 12.37 3.30
CA THR A 32 7.36 11.41 3.64
C THR A 32 8.04 10.87 2.37
N LYS A 33 9.38 10.93 2.36
CA LYS A 33 10.23 10.45 1.28
C LYS A 33 10.63 8.99 1.50
N PHE A 34 11.29 8.41 0.50
CA PHE A 34 11.78 7.03 0.61
C PHE A 34 12.83 6.88 1.72
N GLU A 35 13.76 7.84 1.78
CA GLU A 35 14.82 7.88 2.79
C GLU A 35 14.33 8.16 4.22
N ASP A 36 13.10 8.68 4.39
CA ASP A 36 12.51 8.90 5.71
C ASP A 36 11.93 7.60 6.32
N ILE A 37 11.82 6.53 5.53
CA ILE A 37 11.22 5.26 5.92
C ILE A 37 12.25 4.13 5.87
N PHE A 38 13.04 4.07 4.79
CA PHE A 38 13.91 2.94 4.50
C PHE A 38 15.38 3.35 4.55
N ASP A 39 16.22 2.43 5.03
CA ASP A 39 17.68 2.55 4.97
C ASP A 39 18.15 2.42 3.51
N VAL A 40 18.42 3.57 2.90
CA VAL A 40 18.83 3.68 1.49
C VAL A 40 20.19 3.06 1.24
N ASP A 41 21.13 3.18 2.18
CA ASP A 41 22.48 2.65 2.01
C ASP A 41 22.48 1.11 2.08
N HIS A 42 21.72 0.55 3.02
CA HIS A 42 21.45 -0.88 3.05
C HIS A 42 20.77 -1.36 1.76
N PHE A 43 19.74 -0.65 1.28
CA PHE A 43 19.02 -1.00 0.05
C PHE A 43 19.95 -1.05 -1.16
N ILE A 44 20.81 -0.04 -1.34
CA ILE A 44 21.78 0.01 -2.46
C ILE A 44 22.83 -1.08 -2.32
N ASN A 45 23.43 -1.25 -1.14
CA ASN A 45 24.51 -2.22 -0.92
C ASN A 45 24.01 -3.67 -1.03
N TYR A 46 22.82 -3.98 -0.52
CA TYR A 46 22.24 -5.33 -0.59
C TYR A 46 21.92 -5.76 -2.03
N LEU A 47 21.61 -4.81 -2.92
CA LEU A 47 21.23 -5.08 -4.32
C LEU A 47 22.35 -4.84 -5.34
N LYS A 48 23.57 -4.50 -4.89
CA LYS A 48 24.68 -4.09 -5.78
C LYS A 48 25.04 -5.12 -6.87
N ASP A 49 24.92 -6.42 -6.55
CA ASP A 49 25.22 -7.52 -7.48
C ASP A 49 24.02 -7.86 -8.37
N ASP A 50 22.84 -7.36 -8.01
CA ASP A 50 21.60 -7.58 -8.75
C ASP A 50 21.36 -6.44 -9.76
N VAL A 51 21.33 -5.20 -9.29
CA VAL A 51 20.97 -4.01 -10.08
C VAL A 51 21.79 -2.81 -9.62
N ARG A 52 22.31 -2.03 -10.56
CA ARG A 52 22.94 -0.73 -10.25
C ARG A 52 21.87 0.27 -9.83
N ILE A 53 22.00 0.84 -8.64
CA ILE A 53 21.06 1.85 -8.10
C ILE A 53 21.79 3.18 -7.91
N VAL A 54 21.16 4.28 -8.32
CA VAL A 54 21.67 5.65 -8.14
C VAL A 54 20.62 6.55 -7.49
N ARG A 55 21.06 7.54 -6.71
CA ARG A 55 20.17 8.39 -5.91
C ARG A 55 19.43 9.46 -6.74
N ASP A 56 20.07 10.09 -7.72
CA ASP A 56 19.39 11.10 -8.54
C ASP A 56 20.06 11.33 -9.90
N ILE A 57 19.25 11.68 -10.93
CA ILE A 57 19.72 12.18 -12.24
C ILE A 57 18.67 13.14 -12.82
N PRO A 58 19.04 14.29 -13.43
CA PRO A 58 18.09 15.21 -14.03
C PRO A 58 17.52 14.76 -15.39
N GLU A 59 16.34 15.33 -15.69
CA GLU A 59 15.48 15.24 -16.89
C GLU A 59 14.81 13.91 -17.28
N ARG A 60 13.57 14.03 -17.76
CA ARG A 60 12.53 13.01 -17.61
C ARG A 60 11.70 12.84 -18.88
N THR A 61 11.72 11.64 -19.47
CA THR A 61 10.66 11.23 -20.41
C THR A 61 9.70 10.26 -19.74
N VAL A 62 8.40 10.54 -19.80
CA VAL A 62 7.35 9.68 -19.22
C VAL A 62 6.80 8.72 -20.28
N LYS A 63 6.67 7.43 -19.95
CA LYS A 63 5.96 6.45 -20.78
C LYS A 63 4.91 5.70 -19.97
N ASN A 64 3.73 5.55 -20.58
CA ASN A 64 2.66 4.71 -20.05
C ASN A 64 2.90 3.25 -20.44
N ILE A 65 2.79 2.34 -19.46
CA ILE A 65 2.96 0.89 -19.65
C ILE A 65 1.59 0.21 -19.49
N PRO A 66 1.28 -0.86 -20.25
CA PRO A 66 0.09 -1.67 -20.01
C PRO A 66 0.05 -2.30 -18.61
N LYS A 67 -1.13 -2.66 -18.09
CA LYS A 67 -1.24 -3.36 -16.80
C LYS A 67 -0.81 -4.83 -17.00
N TYR A 68 -0.08 -5.39 -16.05
CA TYR A 68 0.46 -6.76 -16.09
C TYR A 68 1.26 -7.07 -17.37
N ALA A 69 2.13 -6.15 -17.78
CA ALA A 69 2.97 -6.38 -18.95
C ALA A 69 3.93 -7.57 -18.69
N PRO A 70 4.11 -8.46 -19.67
CA PRO A 70 5.05 -9.58 -19.55
C PRO A 70 6.49 -9.07 -19.54
N ALA A 71 7.42 -9.87 -19.00
CA ALA A 71 8.84 -9.50 -18.96
C ALA A 71 9.39 -9.12 -20.35
N GLN A 72 9.01 -9.86 -21.39
CA GLN A 72 9.43 -9.61 -22.77
C GLN A 72 8.99 -8.23 -23.29
N PHE A 73 7.82 -7.72 -22.86
CA PHE A 73 7.36 -6.38 -23.26
C PHE A 73 8.38 -5.30 -22.88
N TYR A 74 9.03 -5.43 -21.72
CA TYR A 74 10.03 -4.47 -21.27
C TYR A 74 11.28 -4.50 -22.16
N ILE A 75 11.71 -5.69 -22.60
CA ILE A 75 12.84 -5.85 -23.53
C ILE A 75 12.51 -5.24 -24.89
N ASP A 76 11.32 -5.51 -25.43
CA ASP A 76 10.99 -5.14 -26.80
C ASP A 76 10.55 -3.66 -26.92
N ASN A 77 9.89 -3.11 -25.90
CA ASN A 77 9.22 -1.82 -26.00
C ASN A 77 9.80 -0.73 -25.10
N VAL A 78 10.44 -1.11 -23.98
CA VAL A 78 10.90 -0.14 -22.98
C VAL A 78 12.41 0.07 -23.09
N LEU A 79 13.19 -1.02 -23.11
CA LEU A 79 14.65 -0.97 -23.21
C LEU A 79 15.17 -0.17 -24.41
N PRO A 80 14.64 -0.29 -25.65
CA PRO A 80 15.15 0.49 -26.79
C PRO A 80 15.01 2.00 -26.56
N ARG A 81 13.91 2.41 -25.91
CA ARG A 81 13.66 3.82 -25.63
C ARG A 81 14.48 4.34 -24.46
N ILE A 82 14.82 3.49 -23.48
CA ILE A 82 15.77 3.86 -22.42
C ILE A 82 17.15 4.12 -23.03
N LYS A 83 17.58 3.30 -23.99
CA LYS A 83 18.84 3.51 -24.72
C LYS A 83 18.85 4.82 -25.53
N GLU A 84 17.74 5.16 -26.17
CA GLU A 84 17.59 6.40 -26.94
C GLU A 84 17.55 7.64 -26.03
N LYS A 85 16.71 7.63 -25.00
CA LYS A 85 16.40 8.83 -24.19
C LYS A 85 17.28 8.99 -22.95
N LYS A 86 18.22 8.06 -22.74
CA LYS A 86 19.11 7.93 -21.57
C LYS A 86 18.40 7.68 -20.25
N ILE A 87 17.33 8.42 -19.93
CA ILE A 87 16.55 8.34 -18.69
C ILE A 87 15.06 8.26 -19.00
N MET A 88 14.37 7.31 -18.38
CA MET A 88 12.92 7.13 -18.56
C MET A 88 12.20 6.93 -17.23
N SER A 89 11.05 7.61 -17.09
CA SER A 89 10.09 7.41 -16.00
C SER A 89 8.92 6.55 -16.47
N LEU A 90 8.59 5.51 -15.71
CA LEU A 90 7.47 4.62 -16.01
C LEU A 90 6.28 4.99 -15.11
N LYS A 91 5.15 5.41 -15.71
CA LYS A 91 3.99 5.91 -14.95
C LYS A 91 2.66 5.40 -15.49
N PRO A 92 1.70 5.04 -14.62
CA PRO A 92 1.87 4.62 -13.21
C PRO A 92 2.56 3.24 -13.15
N PHE A 93 3.23 2.90 -12.05
CA PHE A 93 3.90 1.60 -11.86
C PHE A 93 3.16 0.66 -10.89
N VAL A 94 1.83 0.72 -10.89
CA VAL A 94 0.99 -0.24 -10.16
C VAL A 94 0.76 -1.46 -11.05
N ASP A 95 1.03 -2.66 -10.53
CA ASP A 95 0.76 -3.93 -11.21
C ASP A 95 1.35 -4.05 -12.62
N ARG A 96 2.53 -3.48 -12.89
CA ARG A 96 3.07 -3.39 -14.26
C ARG A 96 3.86 -4.60 -14.73
N LEU A 97 4.48 -5.35 -13.83
CA LEU A 97 5.08 -6.65 -14.16
C LEU A 97 4.05 -7.75 -13.85
N GLY A 98 3.68 -8.53 -14.86
CA GLY A 98 2.83 -9.71 -14.70
C GLY A 98 3.49 -10.80 -13.84
N TYR A 99 2.72 -11.83 -13.46
CA TYR A 99 3.25 -12.99 -12.74
C TYR A 99 3.59 -14.15 -13.68
N ASP A 100 2.92 -14.20 -14.83
CA ASP A 100 3.04 -15.28 -15.79
C ASP A 100 4.37 -15.21 -16.55
N ASN A 101 5.02 -16.36 -16.70
CA ASN A 101 6.27 -16.52 -17.45
C ASN A 101 7.42 -15.59 -16.99
N VAL A 102 7.39 -15.14 -15.73
CA VAL A 102 8.52 -14.45 -15.11
C VAL A 102 9.52 -15.50 -14.60
N PRO A 103 10.80 -15.43 -15.00
CA PRO A 103 11.79 -16.41 -14.58
C PRO A 103 11.91 -16.54 -13.04
N PRO A 104 12.14 -17.76 -12.49
CA PRO A 104 12.19 -18.00 -11.06
C PRO A 104 13.19 -17.11 -10.30
N GLU A 105 14.33 -16.80 -10.91
CA GLU A 105 15.36 -15.92 -10.36
C GLU A 105 14.85 -14.48 -10.17
N ILE A 106 14.00 -13.99 -11.07
CA ILE A 106 13.39 -12.67 -10.95
C ILE A 106 12.36 -12.66 -9.82
N ASN A 107 11.57 -13.73 -9.67
CA ASN A 107 10.65 -13.85 -8.54
C ASN A 107 11.41 -13.96 -7.21
N ARG A 108 12.53 -14.70 -7.15
CA ARG A 108 13.42 -14.74 -5.99
C ARG A 108 13.98 -13.36 -5.65
N LEU A 109 14.36 -12.57 -6.66
CA LEU A 109 14.79 -11.19 -6.48
C LEU A 109 13.66 -10.32 -5.91
N ARG A 110 12.42 -10.42 -6.42
CA ARG A 110 11.27 -9.69 -5.88
C ARG A 110 11.05 -9.98 -4.39
N CYS A 111 11.15 -11.25 -3.99
CA CYS A 111 11.09 -11.66 -2.58
C CYS A 111 12.24 -11.08 -1.77
N ARG A 112 13.48 -11.22 -2.24
CA ARG A 112 14.66 -10.65 -1.56
C ARG A 112 14.54 -9.14 -1.37
N VAL A 113 14.04 -8.43 -2.36
CA VAL A 113 13.80 -6.97 -2.25
C VAL A 113 12.76 -6.68 -1.17
N ASN A 114 11.65 -7.42 -1.16
CA ASN A 114 10.54 -7.18 -0.24
C ASN A 114 10.89 -7.47 1.23
N TYR A 115 11.70 -8.50 1.49
CA TYR A 115 11.95 -8.98 2.86
C TYR A 115 13.34 -8.67 3.40
N HIS A 116 14.31 -8.34 2.55
CA HIS A 116 15.69 -8.11 2.98
C HIS A 116 16.26 -6.77 2.54
N ALA A 117 15.97 -6.30 1.32
CA ALA A 117 16.52 -5.02 0.84
C ALA A 117 15.77 -3.82 1.44
N LEU A 118 14.43 -3.89 1.52
CA LEU A 118 13.60 -2.84 2.12
C LEU A 118 13.63 -2.95 3.64
N LYS A 119 14.70 -2.43 4.25
CA LYS A 119 14.86 -2.36 5.70
C LYS A 119 14.41 -0.98 6.20
N PHE A 120 13.62 -0.95 7.27
CA PHE A 120 13.22 0.31 7.89
C PHE A 120 14.41 1.00 8.56
N LEU A 121 14.32 2.32 8.74
CA LEU A 121 15.29 3.04 9.55
C LEU A 121 15.33 2.52 11.00
N PRO A 122 16.50 2.53 11.67
CA PRO A 122 16.65 2.02 13.03
C PRO A 122 15.66 2.62 14.03
N GLU A 123 15.32 3.90 13.89
CA GLU A 123 14.39 4.60 14.78
C GLU A 123 12.97 4.03 14.67
N ILE A 124 12.55 3.61 13.47
CA ILE A 124 11.25 2.97 13.22
C ILE A 124 11.25 1.55 13.80
N GLU A 125 12.33 0.79 13.61
CA GLU A 125 12.48 -0.56 14.18
C GLU A 125 12.44 -0.50 15.71
N GLN A 126 13.18 0.42 16.33
CA GLN A 126 13.19 0.62 17.79
C GLN A 126 11.82 1.04 18.34
N MET A 127 11.12 1.94 17.66
CA MET A 127 9.75 2.33 18.03
C MET A 127 8.79 1.14 17.94
N SER A 128 8.91 0.33 16.89
CA SER A 128 8.13 -0.89 16.72
C SER A 128 8.38 -1.89 17.86
N ASP A 129 9.65 -2.15 18.21
CA ASP A 129 10.01 -3.07 19.30
C ASP A 129 9.48 -2.59 20.65
N LEU A 130 9.55 -1.28 20.91
CA LEU A 130 8.98 -0.68 22.11
C LEU A 130 7.46 -0.86 22.16
N LEU A 131 6.78 -0.62 21.04
CA LEU A 131 5.33 -0.81 20.94
C LEU A 131 4.94 -2.28 21.18
N VAL A 132 5.62 -3.24 20.55
CA VAL A 132 5.39 -4.68 20.73
C VAL A 132 5.61 -5.07 22.18
N SER A 133 6.69 -4.60 22.79
CA SER A 133 7.01 -4.87 24.20
C SER A 133 5.93 -4.34 25.14
N ARG A 134 5.46 -3.10 24.91
CA ARG A 134 4.36 -2.52 25.68
C ARG A 134 3.06 -3.30 25.50
N MET A 135 2.72 -3.70 24.28
CA MET A 135 1.52 -4.49 24.02
C MET A 135 1.55 -5.85 24.71
N ARG A 136 2.70 -6.54 24.68
CA ARG A 136 2.88 -7.84 25.37
C ARG A 136 2.77 -7.71 26.89
N ASN A 137 3.22 -6.60 27.48
CA ASN A 137 3.24 -6.42 28.92
C ASN A 137 1.99 -5.69 29.47
N ARG A 138 1.07 -5.23 28.61
CA ARG A 138 -0.01 -4.29 28.97
C ARG A 138 -0.98 -4.83 30.02
N THR A 139 -1.32 -6.11 29.96
CA THR A 139 -2.34 -6.72 30.83
C THR A 139 -1.75 -7.62 31.91
N GLY A 140 -0.42 -7.74 31.99
CA GLY A 140 0.26 -8.67 32.89
C GLY A 140 0.01 -10.16 32.58
N SER A 141 -0.76 -10.46 31.53
CA SER A 141 -1.04 -11.81 31.06
C SER A 141 -0.03 -12.22 29.98
N PRO A 142 0.42 -13.49 29.95
CA PRO A 142 1.24 -14.01 28.86
C PRO A 142 0.45 -14.18 27.54
N ASN A 143 -0.84 -13.83 27.52
CA ASN A 143 -1.69 -13.99 26.35
C ASN A 143 -1.19 -13.14 25.17
N PRO A 144 -1.12 -13.72 23.96
CA PRO A 144 -0.78 -12.96 22.76
C PRO A 144 -1.84 -11.88 22.50
N TYR A 145 -1.40 -10.77 21.91
CA TYR A 145 -2.31 -9.76 21.37
C TYR A 145 -2.52 -9.97 19.87
N MET A 146 -3.68 -9.54 19.38
CA MET A 146 -4.01 -9.53 17.96
C MET A 146 -3.66 -8.18 17.34
N ALA A 147 -2.94 -8.16 16.23
CA ALA A 147 -2.76 -6.97 15.41
C ALA A 147 -3.87 -6.93 14.33
N LEU A 148 -4.71 -5.91 14.38
CA LEU A 148 -5.81 -5.69 13.44
C LEU A 148 -5.50 -4.48 12.56
N HIS A 149 -5.27 -4.71 11.27
CA HIS A 149 -5.19 -3.64 10.28
C HIS A 149 -6.60 -3.31 9.78
N LEU A 150 -7.11 -2.14 10.18
CA LEU A 150 -8.47 -1.71 9.85
C LEU A 150 -8.42 -0.61 8.79
N ARG A 151 -8.81 -0.96 7.57
CA ARG A 151 -8.80 -0.06 6.41
C ARG A 151 -10.17 0.54 6.15
N PHE A 152 -10.60 1.41 7.05
CA PHE A 152 -11.93 2.05 7.03
C PHE A 152 -11.85 3.58 7.06
N GLU A 153 -10.82 4.15 6.46
CA GLU A 153 -10.64 5.58 6.34
C GLU A 153 -11.51 6.20 5.24
N LYS A 154 -11.70 7.53 5.27
CA LYS A 154 -12.54 8.24 4.28
C LYS A 154 -12.15 7.93 2.82
N GLY A 155 -10.86 7.88 2.52
CA GLY A 155 -10.34 7.54 1.19
C GLY A 155 -10.74 6.13 0.73
N MET A 156 -10.59 5.13 1.61
CA MET A 156 -10.98 3.73 1.36
C MET A 156 -12.49 3.57 1.18
N VAL A 157 -13.27 4.19 2.06
CA VAL A 157 -14.75 4.18 1.98
C VAL A 157 -15.24 4.85 0.69
N GLY A 158 -14.59 5.95 0.29
CA GLY A 158 -14.83 6.62 -0.99
C GLY A 158 -14.51 5.72 -2.18
N LEU A 159 -13.26 5.24 -2.25
CA LEU A 159 -12.71 4.46 -3.37
C LEU A 159 -13.40 3.11 -3.58
N SER A 160 -13.89 2.47 -2.52
CA SER A 160 -14.60 1.19 -2.64
C SER A 160 -15.92 1.30 -3.42
N PHE A 161 -16.56 2.48 -3.39
CA PHE A 161 -17.91 2.69 -3.93
C PHE A 161 -18.92 1.66 -3.38
N CYS A 162 -18.72 1.20 -2.14
CA CYS A 162 -19.66 0.34 -1.43
C CYS A 162 -20.70 1.18 -0.69
N ASP A 163 -21.85 0.59 -0.38
CA ASP A 163 -22.81 1.19 0.56
C ASP A 163 -22.50 0.67 1.97
N PHE A 164 -22.45 1.61 2.90
CA PHE A 164 -22.26 1.37 4.33
C PHE A 164 -23.46 1.94 5.06
N VAL A 165 -23.74 1.39 6.24
CA VAL A 165 -24.82 1.92 7.08
C VAL A 165 -24.45 3.36 7.46
N GLY A 166 -25.36 4.31 7.36
CA GLY A 166 -25.05 5.71 7.66
C GLY A 166 -26.23 6.62 7.49
N THR A 167 -26.15 7.81 8.06
CA THR A 167 -27.22 8.80 7.96
C THR A 167 -27.35 9.33 6.53
N ARG A 168 -28.48 9.97 6.23
CA ARG A 168 -28.71 10.59 4.92
C ARG A 168 -27.62 11.63 4.61
N GLU A 169 -27.18 12.37 5.62
CA GLU A 169 -26.14 13.39 5.52
C GLU A 169 -24.75 12.76 5.30
N GLU A 170 -24.43 11.66 5.98
CA GLU A 170 -23.19 10.92 5.74
C GLU A 170 -23.11 10.41 4.29
N LYS A 171 -24.22 9.82 3.80
CA LYS A 171 -24.31 9.33 2.43
C LYS A 171 -24.20 10.45 1.40
N ALA A 172 -24.85 11.60 1.63
CA ALA A 172 -24.76 12.76 0.75
C ALA A 172 -23.33 13.32 0.66
N ARG A 173 -22.65 13.50 1.81
CA ARG A 173 -21.24 13.95 1.84
C ARG A 173 -20.32 12.97 1.13
N MET A 174 -20.57 11.66 1.26
CA MET A 174 -19.78 10.65 0.58
C MET A 174 -20.02 10.63 -0.92
N ALA A 175 -21.25 10.88 -1.38
CA ALA A 175 -21.56 11.02 -2.80
C ALA A 175 -20.81 12.21 -3.43
N GLU A 176 -20.84 13.38 -2.79
CA GLU A 176 -20.09 14.57 -3.22
C GLU A 176 -18.58 14.29 -3.29
N TYR A 177 -18.03 13.67 -2.24
CA TYR A 177 -16.62 13.29 -2.20
C TYR A 177 -16.25 12.34 -3.35
N ARG A 178 -17.07 11.30 -3.61
CA ARG A 178 -16.84 10.36 -4.71
C ARG A 178 -16.94 11.02 -6.09
N GLN A 179 -17.86 11.98 -6.25
CA GLN A 179 -18.01 12.72 -7.50
C GLN A 179 -16.80 13.62 -7.76
N LYS A 180 -16.25 14.24 -6.71
CA LYS A 180 -15.05 15.06 -6.79
C LYS A 180 -13.79 14.25 -7.11
N GLU A 181 -13.53 13.19 -6.34
CA GLU A 181 -12.27 12.43 -6.44
C GLU A 181 -12.27 11.42 -7.62
N TRP A 182 -13.42 10.81 -7.93
CA TRP A 182 -13.56 9.80 -8.98
C TRP A 182 -14.75 10.05 -9.93
N PRO A 183 -14.79 11.20 -10.64
CA PRO A 183 -15.95 11.61 -11.45
C PRO A 183 -16.34 10.61 -12.53
N ARG A 184 -15.36 9.97 -13.19
CA ARG A 184 -15.61 8.96 -14.23
C ARG A 184 -16.28 7.70 -13.65
N ARG A 185 -15.76 7.20 -12.52
CA ARG A 185 -16.30 6.00 -11.87
C ARG A 185 -17.68 6.26 -11.27
N TYR A 186 -17.89 7.48 -10.77
CA TYR A 186 -19.19 7.94 -10.30
C TYR A 186 -20.23 7.95 -11.42
N LYS A 187 -19.93 8.56 -12.57
CA LYS A 187 -20.82 8.60 -13.75
C LYS A 187 -21.21 7.21 -14.27
N ASN A 188 -20.32 6.23 -14.16
CA ASN A 188 -20.59 4.85 -14.56
C ASN A 188 -21.56 4.09 -13.63
N GLY A 189 -22.21 4.76 -12.66
CA GLY A 189 -23.20 4.14 -11.78
C GLY A 189 -22.61 3.18 -10.73
N THR A 190 -21.29 3.18 -10.55
CA THR A 190 -20.59 2.25 -9.62
C THR A 190 -21.01 2.41 -8.16
N HIS A 191 -21.65 3.54 -7.82
CA HIS A 191 -22.18 3.90 -6.51
C HIS A 191 -23.63 3.42 -6.29
N LEU A 192 -24.31 2.96 -7.35
CA LEU A 192 -25.71 2.54 -7.27
C LEU A 192 -25.83 1.28 -6.40
N TRP A 193 -26.92 1.22 -5.63
CA TRP A 193 -27.15 0.21 -4.59
C TRP A 193 -26.96 -1.23 -5.09
N GLN A 194 -27.48 -1.58 -6.27
CA GLN A 194 -27.39 -2.94 -6.80
C GLN A 194 -25.94 -3.40 -7.00
N LEU A 195 -25.09 -2.57 -7.63
CA LEU A 195 -23.68 -2.88 -7.83
C LEU A 195 -22.90 -2.84 -6.52
N ALA A 196 -23.22 -1.89 -5.63
CA ALA A 196 -22.60 -1.80 -4.31
C ALA A 196 -22.86 -3.06 -3.46
N LEU A 197 -24.10 -3.56 -3.47
CA LEU A 197 -24.51 -4.77 -2.77
C LEU A 197 -23.83 -6.02 -3.34
N GLN A 198 -23.75 -6.13 -4.67
CA GLN A 198 -23.05 -7.25 -5.31
C GLN A 198 -21.58 -7.32 -4.88
N LYS A 199 -20.86 -6.19 -4.89
CA LYS A 199 -19.47 -6.14 -4.41
C LYS A 199 -19.33 -6.60 -2.96
N ARG A 200 -20.28 -6.22 -2.10
CA ARG A 200 -20.26 -6.61 -0.69
C ARG A 200 -20.42 -8.12 -0.53
N LYS A 201 -21.34 -8.74 -1.28
CA LYS A 201 -21.51 -10.19 -1.33
C LYS A 201 -20.27 -10.92 -1.85
N GLU A 202 -19.54 -10.32 -2.78
CA GLU A 202 -18.29 -10.84 -3.33
C GLU A 202 -17.06 -10.60 -2.42
N GLY A 203 -17.23 -10.00 -1.23
CA GLY A 203 -16.12 -9.68 -0.33
C GLY A 203 -15.20 -8.56 -0.83
N ARG A 204 -15.68 -7.71 -1.75
CA ARG A 204 -14.89 -6.62 -2.37
C ARG A 204 -15.04 -5.28 -1.64
N CYS A 205 -15.72 -5.25 -0.50
CA CYS A 205 -15.89 -4.07 0.34
C CYS A 205 -15.04 -4.19 1.61
N PRO A 206 -14.45 -3.08 2.10
CA PRO A 206 -13.84 -3.08 3.43
C PRO A 206 -14.90 -3.35 4.50
N LEU A 207 -14.50 -4.02 5.58
CA LEU A 207 -15.39 -4.33 6.71
C LEU A 207 -15.53 -3.12 7.63
N GLU A 208 -16.75 -2.85 8.10
CA GLU A 208 -16.99 -1.88 9.17
C GLU A 208 -16.40 -2.43 10.49
N PRO A 209 -15.95 -1.55 11.42
CA PRO A 209 -15.41 -1.99 12.72
C PRO A 209 -16.34 -2.94 13.48
N GLY A 210 -17.66 -2.71 13.41
CA GLY A 210 -18.66 -3.58 14.02
C GLY A 210 -18.76 -4.96 13.37
N GLU A 211 -18.57 -5.06 12.05
CA GLU A 211 -18.56 -6.36 11.36
C GLU A 211 -17.32 -7.17 11.73
N VAL A 212 -16.16 -6.50 11.79
CA VAL A 212 -14.93 -7.12 12.30
C VAL A 212 -15.16 -7.65 13.71
N ALA A 213 -15.80 -6.86 14.58
CA ALA A 213 -16.09 -7.27 15.94
C ALA A 213 -16.95 -8.53 16.02
N VAL A 214 -18.04 -8.58 15.24
CA VAL A 214 -18.95 -9.74 15.17
C VAL A 214 -18.21 -10.97 14.64
N ILE A 215 -17.40 -10.82 13.59
CA ILE A 215 -16.61 -11.93 13.03
C ILE A 215 -15.64 -12.48 14.09
N LEU A 216 -14.92 -11.61 14.79
CA LEU A 216 -13.99 -12.04 15.84
C LEU A 216 -14.72 -12.76 16.99
N ARG A 217 -15.89 -12.27 17.40
CA ARG A 217 -16.71 -12.96 18.42
C ARG A 217 -17.20 -14.32 17.92
N ALA A 218 -17.64 -14.41 16.67
CA ALA A 218 -18.09 -15.67 16.06
C ALA A 218 -16.96 -16.69 15.91
N MET A 219 -15.72 -16.24 15.71
CA MET A 219 -14.52 -17.08 15.70
C MET A 219 -14.09 -17.57 17.10
N GLY A 220 -14.76 -17.14 18.16
CA GLY A 220 -14.48 -17.56 19.54
C GLY A 220 -13.50 -16.67 20.31
N TYR A 221 -13.15 -15.49 19.79
CA TYR A 221 -12.29 -14.57 20.55
C TYR A 221 -13.04 -13.98 21.78
N PRO A 222 -12.50 -14.16 22.99
CA PRO A 222 -13.15 -13.68 24.22
C PRO A 222 -13.08 -12.15 24.33
N LYS A 223 -13.90 -11.56 25.21
CA LYS A 223 -13.99 -10.10 25.39
C LYS A 223 -12.65 -9.51 25.86
N GLU A 224 -11.88 -10.32 26.57
CA GLU A 224 -10.59 -10.00 27.16
C GLU A 224 -9.46 -9.98 26.11
N THR A 225 -9.73 -10.38 24.85
CA THR A 225 -8.76 -10.37 23.76
C THR A 225 -8.12 -8.99 23.63
N GLN A 226 -6.79 -8.96 23.69
CA GLN A 226 -6.02 -7.75 23.47
C GLN A 226 -5.92 -7.51 21.98
N ILE A 227 -6.39 -6.35 21.52
CA ILE A 227 -6.37 -5.98 20.10
C ILE A 227 -5.58 -4.68 19.95
N TYR A 228 -4.54 -4.71 19.14
CA TYR A 228 -3.86 -3.54 18.63
C TYR A 228 -4.45 -3.18 17.26
N VAL A 229 -5.12 -2.04 17.14
CA VAL A 229 -5.68 -1.56 15.89
C VAL A 229 -4.71 -0.61 15.21
N ALA A 230 -4.22 -1.02 14.04
CA ALA A 230 -3.51 -0.16 13.10
C ALA A 230 -4.51 0.36 12.06
N SER A 231 -4.77 1.66 12.05
CA SER A 231 -5.76 2.30 11.17
C SER A 231 -5.43 3.78 11.02
N GLY A 232 -5.74 4.34 9.85
CA GLY A 232 -5.87 5.79 9.72
C GLY A 232 -7.12 6.29 10.42
N GLN A 233 -7.48 7.55 10.20
CA GLN A 233 -8.70 8.11 10.75
C GLN A 233 -9.94 7.36 10.21
N VAL A 234 -10.55 6.55 11.08
CA VAL A 234 -11.75 5.77 10.76
C VAL A 234 -12.90 6.70 10.37
N TYR A 235 -13.52 6.45 9.23
CA TYR A 235 -14.67 7.20 8.75
C TYR A 235 -15.87 7.02 9.69
N GLY A 236 -16.46 8.13 10.15
CA GLY A 236 -17.47 8.13 11.20
C GLY A 236 -16.91 8.10 12.63
N GLY A 237 -15.58 8.07 12.78
CA GLY A 237 -14.88 8.31 14.05
C GLY A 237 -15.26 7.34 15.16
N GLN A 238 -15.37 7.88 16.39
CA GLN A 238 -15.61 7.09 17.59
C GLN A 238 -16.93 6.32 17.56
N ASN A 239 -17.98 6.89 16.96
CA ASN A 239 -19.28 6.23 16.83
C ASN A 239 -19.17 4.95 16.00
N ARG A 240 -18.40 4.99 14.91
CA ARG A 240 -18.16 3.83 14.05
C ARG A 240 -17.27 2.77 14.72
N MET A 241 -16.35 3.20 15.58
CA MET A 241 -15.47 2.32 16.36
C MET A 241 -16.12 1.72 17.61
N ALA A 242 -17.21 2.32 18.10
CA ALA A 242 -17.86 1.92 19.34
C ALA A 242 -18.26 0.44 19.39
N PRO A 243 -18.85 -0.17 18.33
CA PRO A 243 -19.18 -1.60 18.34
C PRO A 243 -17.96 -2.50 18.60
N LEU A 244 -16.82 -2.19 17.97
CA LEU A 244 -15.58 -2.95 18.17
C LEU A 244 -15.05 -2.81 19.58
N ARG A 245 -15.03 -1.59 20.12
CA ARG A 245 -14.57 -1.32 21.49
C ARG A 245 -15.48 -1.93 22.56
N ASN A 246 -16.79 -1.93 22.33
CA ASN A 246 -17.76 -2.51 23.26
C ASN A 246 -17.61 -4.03 23.36
N MET A 247 -17.31 -4.70 22.23
CA MET A 247 -17.07 -6.15 22.21
C MET A 247 -15.66 -6.52 22.70
N PHE A 248 -14.67 -5.62 22.55
CA PHE A 248 -13.28 -5.83 22.94
C PHE A 248 -12.73 -4.59 23.67
N PRO A 249 -12.92 -4.47 25.00
CA PRO A 249 -12.47 -3.33 25.79
C PRO A 249 -10.93 -3.20 25.88
N ASN A 250 -10.19 -4.31 25.73
CA ASN A 250 -8.71 -4.32 25.76
C ASN A 250 -8.08 -3.86 24.43
N LEU A 251 -8.73 -2.91 23.76
CA LEU A 251 -8.29 -2.34 22.50
C LEU A 251 -7.27 -1.23 22.75
N ALA A 252 -6.15 -1.28 22.04
CA ALA A 252 -5.25 -0.15 21.84
C ALA A 252 -5.33 0.27 20.37
N SER A 253 -5.22 1.57 20.13
CA SER A 253 -5.10 2.10 18.78
C SER A 253 -3.94 3.07 18.73
N SER A 254 -3.13 2.95 17.70
CA SER A 254 -2.35 4.06 17.21
C SER A 254 -3.19 4.82 16.19
N LEU A 255 -3.32 6.13 16.37
CA LEU A 255 -3.72 7.00 15.26
C LEU A 255 -2.46 7.24 14.45
N PHE A 256 -2.13 6.30 13.57
CA PHE A 256 -1.14 6.57 12.54
C PHE A 256 -1.90 7.01 11.31
N ASP A 257 -1.51 8.12 10.69
CA ASP A 257 -1.84 8.34 9.30
C ASP A 257 -1.20 7.18 8.53
N VAL A 258 -2.02 6.19 8.17
CA VAL A 258 -1.53 5.00 7.47
C VAL A 258 -0.96 5.49 6.16
N LEU A 259 0.37 5.36 6.05
CA LEU A 259 1.14 5.48 4.82
C LEU A 259 0.55 4.51 3.80
N GLU A 260 -0.45 4.96 3.04
CA GLU A 260 -0.93 4.20 1.92
C GLU A 260 0.06 4.36 0.77
N MET A 261 0.33 3.26 0.06
CA MET A 261 1.35 3.16 -0.98
C MET A 261 1.22 4.32 -1.98
N GLN A 262 2.03 5.34 -1.71
CA GLN A 262 2.26 6.51 -2.53
C GLN A 262 2.52 6.06 -3.98
N THR A 263 2.12 6.86 -4.96
CA THR A 263 2.45 6.53 -6.36
C THR A 263 3.97 6.53 -6.48
N ILE A 264 4.57 5.36 -6.69
CA ILE A 264 6.03 5.28 -6.76
C ILE A 264 6.44 5.65 -8.18
N PHE A 265 7.20 6.74 -8.28
CA PHE A 265 7.88 7.04 -9.53
C PHE A 265 9.18 6.26 -9.57
N LEU A 266 9.27 5.43 -10.61
CA LEU A 266 10.42 4.59 -10.86
C LEU A 266 11.05 5.10 -12.14
N PHE A 267 12.32 5.43 -12.03
CA PHE A 267 13.11 5.90 -13.14
C PHE A 267 14.21 4.89 -13.44
N PHE A 268 14.49 4.74 -14.72
CA PHE A 268 15.45 3.79 -15.24
C PHE A 268 16.41 4.53 -16.17
N SER A 269 17.70 4.20 -16.09
CA SER A 269 18.75 4.72 -16.96
C SER A 269 19.46 3.58 -17.67
N ALA A 270 19.89 3.79 -18.91
CA ALA A 270 20.73 2.82 -19.60
C ALA A 270 22.07 2.67 -18.85
N ASN A 271 22.62 1.45 -18.82
CA ASN A 271 24.02 1.27 -18.42
C ASN A 271 24.92 1.92 -19.47
N LEU A 272 25.30 3.17 -19.24
CA LEU A 272 26.37 3.83 -19.99
C LEU A 272 27.66 3.09 -19.61
N ARG A 273 28.24 2.37 -20.58
CA ARG A 273 29.64 1.96 -20.53
C ARG A 273 30.50 3.21 -20.75
#